data_AF-A0A2E2W5U8-F1
#
_entry.id   AF-A0A2E2W5U8-F1
#
_cell.length_a   1.000
_cell.length_b   1.000
_cell.length_c   1.000
_cell.angle_alpha   90.00
_cell.angle_beta   90.00
_cell.angle_gamma   90.00
#
_symmetry.space_group_name_H-M   'P 1'
#
loop_
_entity.id
_entity.type
_entity.pdbx_description
1 polymer ?
#
loop_
_entity_poly.entity_id
_entity_poly.type
_entity_poly.pdbx_seq_one_letter_code
_entity_poly.pdbx_strand_id
1 'polypeptide(L)'
;MNTKTALSGLLAIQLIVIAGLWWYAQNQSNSNLPQALLDIHWENVDKVTISSETGTVSLGLGQSKNSGEWQLLGDGLLAQSDKVNALLEKFEQLKVTWPVATNQTSHSRFEVDQENAQRRIAIHSGENLLSEILIGSSPGLKQLHIRKAGSNQVYVVELELADIPPKTTDWLDRSLLAANNVDRIEGADFVLVKSGESWQLSHKSPSVLKNQANPVTKNQQEIENLLSNLKNLRVTGLVKDKPDLAEGHAVKLDVTSGDNKWRYTFHENNGQHFVQRNDRDTLFTFAKSDYEEIAQSSQLIVASQEEQKVEDKEE
;
A
#
# COMPACT_ATOMS: atom_id res chain seq x y z
N MET A 1 -22.03 1.27 79.25
CA MET A 1 -22.46 0.95 77.87
C MET A 1 -22.73 -0.54 77.80
N ASN A 2 -23.94 -0.96 77.40
CA ASN A 2 -24.26 -2.38 77.25
C ASN A 2 -23.36 -2.97 76.17
N THR A 3 -22.61 -4.03 76.48
CA THR A 3 -21.74 -4.71 75.51
C THR A 3 -22.51 -5.12 74.25
N LYS A 4 -23.78 -5.55 74.42
CA LYS A 4 -24.71 -5.85 73.32
C LYS A 4 -24.98 -4.68 72.37
N THR A 5 -25.09 -3.45 72.88
CA THR A 5 -25.33 -2.25 72.05
C THR A 5 -24.06 -1.81 71.32
N ALA A 6 -22.88 -1.98 71.95
CA ALA A 6 -21.60 -1.70 71.32
C ALA A 6 -21.29 -2.68 70.18
N LEU A 7 -21.54 -3.97 70.39
CA LEU A 7 -21.41 -5.01 69.36
C LEU A 7 -22.39 -4.79 68.19
N SER A 8 -23.63 -4.38 68.46
CA SER A 8 -24.61 -4.09 67.40
C SER A 8 -24.22 -2.87 66.55
N GLY A 9 -23.66 -1.83 67.16
CA GLY A 9 -23.14 -0.67 66.43
C GLY A 9 -21.95 -1.02 65.53
N LEU A 10 -21.03 -1.85 66.03
CA LEU A 10 -19.89 -2.32 65.25
C LEU A 10 -20.33 -3.18 64.04
N LEU A 11 -21.32 -4.04 64.24
CA LEU A 11 -21.88 -4.87 63.16
C LEU A 11 -22.50 -4.01 62.04
N ALA A 12 -23.24 -2.95 62.40
CA ALA A 12 -23.82 -2.05 61.41
C ALA A 12 -22.75 -1.34 60.56
N ILE A 13 -21.66 -0.89 61.19
CA ILE A 13 -20.52 -0.29 60.49
C ILE A 13 -19.87 -1.30 59.54
N GLN A 14 -19.65 -2.54 60.00
CA GLN A 14 -19.08 -3.60 59.16
C GLN A 14 -19.94 -3.88 57.92
N LEU A 15 -21.27 -3.94 58.08
CA LEU A 15 -22.19 -4.14 56.95
C LEU A 15 -22.15 -2.99 55.95
N ILE A 16 -22.02 -1.73 56.42
CA ILE A 16 -21.89 -0.56 55.54
C ILE A 16 -20.59 -0.62 54.75
N VAL A 17 -19.47 -0.99 55.39
CA VAL A 17 -18.17 -1.13 54.71
C VAL A 17 -18.21 -2.26 53.67
N ILE A 18 -18.80 -3.40 54.02
CA ILE A 18 -18.96 -4.54 53.09
C ILE A 18 -19.82 -4.13 51.89
N ALA A 19 -20.95 -3.45 52.12
CA ALA A 19 -21.82 -2.97 51.04
C ALA A 19 -21.10 -1.96 50.13
N GLY A 20 -20.33 -1.03 50.71
CA GLY A 20 -19.53 -0.07 49.94
C GLY A 20 -18.44 -0.73 49.11
N LEU A 21 -17.71 -1.70 49.68
CA LEU A 21 -16.71 -2.48 48.95
C LEU A 21 -17.32 -3.35 47.87
N TRP A 22 -18.48 -3.97 48.11
CA TRP A 22 -19.19 -4.78 47.12
C TRP A 22 -19.70 -3.92 45.96
N TRP A 23 -20.24 -2.74 46.23
CA TRP A 23 -20.64 -1.79 45.18
C TRP A 23 -19.44 -1.34 44.35
N TYR A 24 -18.33 -0.99 44.99
CA TYR A 24 -17.08 -0.62 44.31
C TYR A 24 -16.53 -1.77 43.45
N ALA A 25 -16.54 -3.00 43.97
CA ALA A 25 -16.12 -4.20 43.24
C ALA A 25 -17.06 -4.53 42.07
N GLN A 26 -18.38 -4.35 42.23
CA GLN A 26 -19.37 -4.55 41.17
C GLN A 26 -19.14 -3.57 40.01
N ASN A 27 -18.83 -2.29 40.32
CA ASN A 27 -18.49 -1.28 39.31
C ASN A 27 -17.19 -1.63 38.55
N GLN A 28 -16.24 -2.31 39.20
CA GLN A 28 -15.03 -2.85 38.54
C GLN A 28 -15.24 -4.21 37.88
N SER A 29 -16.34 -4.92 38.14
CA SER A 29 -16.60 -6.22 37.50
C SER A 29 -17.04 -6.06 36.05
N ASN A 30 -17.57 -4.89 35.68
CA ASN A 30 -17.93 -4.55 34.31
C ASN A 30 -16.72 -4.28 33.39
N SER A 31 -15.50 -4.09 33.94
CA SER A 31 -14.28 -3.86 33.14
C SER A 31 -13.59 -5.14 32.65
N ASN A 32 -14.22 -6.31 32.86
CA ASN A 32 -13.77 -7.61 32.33
C ASN A 32 -14.33 -7.95 30.95
N LEU A 33 -15.32 -7.20 30.46
CA LEU A 33 -15.90 -7.45 29.14
C LEU A 33 -14.96 -6.92 28.05
N PRO A 34 -14.73 -7.67 26.96
CA PRO A 34 -13.98 -7.16 25.82
C PRO A 34 -14.62 -5.88 25.29
N GLN A 35 -13.88 -4.77 25.31
CA GLN A 35 -14.30 -3.47 24.83
C GLN A 35 -13.47 -3.08 23.61
N ALA A 36 -14.06 -2.36 22.65
CA ALA A 36 -13.31 -1.76 21.56
C ALA A 36 -12.23 -0.81 22.11
N LEU A 37 -11.01 -0.93 21.60
CA LEU A 37 -9.92 -0.01 21.96
C LEU A 37 -10.21 1.42 21.48
N LEU A 38 -10.86 1.54 20.33
CA LEU A 38 -11.16 2.79 19.65
C LEU A 38 -12.67 2.93 19.50
N ASP A 39 -13.18 4.04 20.03
CA ASP A 39 -14.57 4.45 19.87
C ASP A 39 -14.66 5.40 18.67
N ILE A 40 -14.63 4.83 17.47
CA ILE A 40 -14.70 5.58 16.21
C ILE A 40 -15.70 4.94 15.26
N HIS A 41 -16.34 5.78 14.45
CA HIS A 41 -17.17 5.37 13.32
C HIS A 41 -16.27 5.13 12.11
N TRP A 42 -15.88 3.87 11.89
CA TRP A 42 -14.90 3.47 10.87
C TRP A 42 -15.33 3.83 9.45
N GLU A 43 -16.63 3.90 9.18
CA GLU A 43 -17.22 4.36 7.92
C GLU A 43 -16.89 5.82 7.56
N ASN A 44 -16.48 6.62 8.55
CA ASN A 44 -16.13 8.03 8.37
C ASN A 44 -14.61 8.24 8.23
N VAL A 45 -13.81 7.19 8.37
CA VAL A 45 -12.34 7.27 8.28
C VAL A 45 -11.95 7.48 6.82
N ASP A 46 -11.22 8.57 6.57
CA ASP A 46 -10.77 8.91 5.22
C ASP A 46 -9.27 9.23 5.15
N LYS A 47 -8.57 9.32 6.29
CA LYS A 47 -7.13 9.58 6.37
C LYS A 47 -6.47 8.86 7.54
N VAL A 48 -5.37 8.17 7.26
CA VAL A 48 -4.53 7.48 8.24
C VAL A 48 -3.09 7.91 8.05
N THR A 49 -2.44 8.34 9.12
CA THR A 49 -1.00 8.64 9.11
C THR A 49 -0.27 7.66 10.02
N ILE A 50 0.76 7.01 9.50
CA ILE A 50 1.62 6.09 10.25
C ILE A 50 3.01 6.69 10.30
N SER A 51 3.51 6.94 11.50
CA SER A 51 4.82 7.53 11.74
C SER A 51 5.69 6.61 12.59
N SER A 52 6.99 6.59 12.30
CA SER A 52 8.04 5.95 13.08
C SER A 52 9.34 6.76 12.97
N GLU A 53 10.40 6.30 13.63
CA GLU A 53 11.76 6.84 13.40
C GLU A 53 12.28 6.63 11.97
N THR A 54 11.77 5.61 11.27
CA THR A 54 12.24 5.22 9.93
C THR A 54 11.48 5.88 8.79
N GLY A 55 10.39 6.61 9.09
CA GLY A 55 9.61 7.31 8.08
C GLY A 55 8.21 7.68 8.54
N THR A 56 7.48 8.33 7.64
CA THR A 56 6.05 8.64 7.81
C THR A 56 5.35 8.43 6.50
N VAL A 57 4.17 7.80 6.54
CA VAL A 57 3.28 7.64 5.40
C VAL A 57 1.91 8.18 5.75
N SER A 58 1.32 8.93 4.83
CA SER A 58 -0.04 9.47 4.93
C SER A 58 -0.89 8.86 3.83
N LEU A 59 -1.91 8.12 4.24
CA LEU A 59 -2.88 7.45 3.39
C LEU A 59 -4.18 8.23 3.46
N GLY A 60 -4.85 8.45 2.33
CA GLY A 60 -6.17 9.07 2.32
C GLY A 60 -7.04 8.60 1.16
N LEU A 61 -8.36 8.65 1.33
CA LEU A 61 -9.29 8.40 0.23
C LEU A 61 -9.13 9.50 -0.83
N GLY A 62 -9.04 9.10 -2.09
CA GLY A 62 -8.90 10.04 -3.20
C GLY A 62 -10.05 11.06 -3.24
N GLN A 63 -9.78 12.27 -3.77
CA GLN A 63 -10.78 13.35 -3.83
C GLN A 63 -12.03 13.00 -4.66
N SER A 64 -11.95 11.99 -5.54
CA SER A 64 -13.13 11.38 -6.12
C SER A 64 -13.75 10.44 -5.10
N LYS A 65 -14.65 10.98 -4.28
CA LYS A 65 -15.42 10.27 -3.23
C LYS A 65 -16.14 9.00 -3.73
N ASN A 66 -16.22 8.79 -5.05
CA ASN A 66 -16.85 7.65 -5.70
C ASN A 66 -15.90 6.53 -6.14
N SER A 67 -14.56 6.69 -6.11
CA SER A 67 -13.67 5.56 -6.47
C SER A 67 -13.41 4.63 -5.28
N GLY A 68 -13.47 5.14 -4.04
CA GLY A 68 -13.16 4.36 -2.84
C GLY A 68 -11.69 3.91 -2.76
N GLU A 69 -10.82 4.51 -3.58
CA GLU A 69 -9.41 4.13 -3.67
C GLU A 69 -8.56 4.95 -2.70
N TRP A 70 -7.68 4.25 -1.99
CA TRP A 70 -6.68 4.85 -1.11
C TRP A 70 -5.51 5.40 -1.92
N GLN A 71 -4.99 6.54 -1.48
CA GLN A 71 -3.88 7.26 -2.08
C GLN A 71 -2.80 7.55 -1.05
N LEU A 72 -1.56 7.58 -1.52
CA LEU A 72 -0.39 8.12 -0.83
C LEU A 72 -0.44 9.65 -0.95
N LEU A 73 -0.91 10.34 0.08
CA LEU A 73 -1.18 11.78 0.02
C LEU A 73 0.06 12.62 -0.28
N GLY A 74 1.24 12.20 0.20
CA GLY A 74 2.50 12.91 -0.03
C GLY A 74 2.98 12.84 -1.48
N ASP A 75 2.59 11.80 -2.22
CA ASP A 75 3.10 11.51 -3.57
C ASP A 75 2.01 11.62 -4.66
N GLY A 76 0.73 11.68 -4.26
CA GLY A 76 -0.42 11.68 -5.18
C GLY A 76 -0.59 10.38 -5.96
N LEU A 77 -0.12 9.26 -5.39
CA LEU A 77 -0.12 7.94 -6.04
C LEU A 77 -1.14 7.00 -5.41
N LEU A 78 -1.60 6.00 -6.16
CA LEU A 78 -2.48 4.97 -5.62
C LEU A 78 -1.76 4.10 -4.58
N ALA A 79 -2.47 3.79 -3.50
CA ALA A 79 -2.06 2.82 -2.50
C ALA A 79 -2.79 1.49 -2.71
N GLN A 80 -2.28 0.42 -2.10
CA GLN A 80 -2.92 -0.89 -2.05
C GLN A 80 -4.16 -0.82 -1.15
N SER A 81 -5.29 -0.44 -1.73
CA SER A 81 -6.55 -0.20 -1.00
C SER A 81 -6.96 -1.40 -0.14
N ASP A 82 -6.82 -2.62 -0.65
CA ASP A 82 -7.11 -3.85 0.13
C ASP A 82 -6.25 -3.96 1.39
N LYS A 83 -4.97 -3.59 1.30
CA LYS A 83 -4.05 -3.61 2.44
C LYS A 83 -4.44 -2.55 3.47
N VAL A 84 -4.84 -1.35 3.02
CA VAL A 84 -5.29 -0.27 3.92
C VAL A 84 -6.58 -0.67 4.62
N ASN A 85 -7.55 -1.19 3.87
CA ASN A 85 -8.83 -1.66 4.41
C ASN A 85 -8.62 -2.81 5.42
N ALA A 86 -7.74 -3.76 5.13
CA ALA A 86 -7.40 -4.84 6.06
C ALA A 86 -6.77 -4.32 7.37
N LEU A 87 -5.95 -3.25 7.31
CA LEU A 87 -5.42 -2.61 8.52
C LEU A 87 -6.53 -1.94 9.34
N LEU A 88 -7.43 -1.22 8.69
CA LEU A 88 -8.56 -0.55 9.36
C LEU A 88 -9.50 -1.55 10.00
N GLU A 89 -9.84 -2.63 9.30
CA GLU A 89 -10.65 -3.72 9.82
C GLU A 89 -9.99 -4.38 11.04
N LYS A 90 -8.66 -4.61 10.99
CA LYS A 90 -7.92 -5.09 12.16
C LYS A 90 -8.09 -4.17 13.36
N PHE A 91 -7.98 -2.85 13.17
CA PHE A 91 -8.16 -1.88 14.26
C PHE A 91 -9.60 -1.79 14.77
N GLU A 92 -10.60 -1.91 13.90
CA GLU A 92 -12.01 -1.99 14.28
C GLU A 92 -12.29 -3.21 15.16
N GLN A 93 -11.68 -4.33 14.83
CA GLN A 93 -11.86 -5.60 15.54
C GLN A 93 -11.03 -5.70 16.83
N LEU A 94 -10.14 -4.73 17.12
CA LEU A 94 -9.33 -4.73 18.34
C LEU A 94 -10.21 -4.60 19.58
N LYS A 95 -10.30 -5.69 20.33
CA LYS A 95 -10.94 -5.74 21.64
C LYS A 95 -9.91 -5.91 22.73
N VAL A 96 -10.01 -5.06 23.75
CA VAL A 96 -9.15 -5.07 24.93
C VAL A 96 -9.97 -5.36 26.18
N THR A 97 -9.32 -5.96 27.17
CA THR A 97 -9.92 -6.25 28.48
C THR A 97 -9.18 -5.46 29.56
N TRP A 98 -8.30 -6.11 30.33
CA TRP A 98 -7.53 -5.45 31.38
C TRP A 98 -6.28 -4.78 30.84
N PRO A 99 -6.01 -3.54 31.25
CA PRO A 99 -4.73 -2.91 30.94
C PRO A 99 -3.60 -3.58 31.73
N VAL A 100 -2.46 -3.77 31.09
CA VAL A 100 -1.23 -4.26 31.73
C VAL A 100 -0.57 -3.18 32.58
N ALA A 101 -0.90 -1.90 32.34
CA ALA A 101 -0.53 -0.78 33.18
C ALA A 101 -1.52 0.39 33.07
N THR A 102 -1.63 1.18 34.13
CA THR A 102 -2.60 2.28 34.25
C THR A 102 -1.97 3.60 34.69
N ASN A 103 -0.64 3.69 34.71
CA ASN A 103 0.10 4.87 35.15
C ASN A 103 0.97 5.43 34.03
N GLN A 104 1.13 6.75 34.00
CA GLN A 104 1.90 7.44 32.96
C GLN A 104 3.39 7.06 32.98
N THR A 105 3.97 6.83 34.15
CA THR A 105 5.38 6.44 34.32
C THR A 105 5.73 5.12 33.63
N SER A 106 4.75 4.28 33.33
CA SER A 106 4.95 3.02 32.62
C SER A 106 5.12 3.17 31.11
N HIS A 107 4.72 4.31 30.52
CA HIS A 107 4.64 4.47 29.06
C HIS A 107 5.99 4.27 28.37
N SER A 108 7.07 4.79 28.96
CA SER A 108 8.43 4.62 28.43
C SER A 108 8.91 3.17 28.47
N ARG A 109 8.64 2.45 29.57
CA ARG A 109 8.98 1.03 29.69
C ARG A 109 8.28 0.17 28.64
N PHE A 110 7.08 0.54 28.23
CA PHE A 110 6.31 -0.18 27.21
C PHE A 110 6.50 0.40 25.81
N GLU A 111 7.34 1.43 25.64
CA GLU A 111 7.56 2.14 24.38
C GLU A 111 6.24 2.68 23.78
N VAL A 112 5.33 3.19 24.61
CA VAL A 112 4.05 3.77 24.17
C VAL A 112 3.92 5.24 24.52
N ASP A 113 5.04 5.93 24.75
CA ASP A 113 5.10 7.39 24.85
C ASP A 113 5.40 8.03 23.49
N GLN A 114 5.36 9.36 23.43
CA GLN A 114 5.53 10.09 22.17
C GLN A 114 6.94 9.97 21.58
N GLU A 115 7.95 9.70 22.40
CA GLU A 115 9.36 9.66 22.00
C GLU A 115 9.76 8.26 21.53
N ASN A 116 9.38 7.23 22.29
CA ASN A 116 9.83 5.86 22.15
C ASN A 116 8.86 4.96 21.36
N ALA A 117 7.68 5.46 20.97
CA ALA A 117 6.71 4.66 20.22
C ALA A 117 7.27 4.12 18.90
N GLN A 118 7.17 2.80 18.74
CA GLN A 118 7.58 2.12 17.51
C GLN A 118 6.72 2.54 16.32
N ARG A 119 5.41 2.73 16.54
CA ARG A 119 4.50 3.39 15.58
C ARG A 119 3.60 4.37 16.31
N ARG A 120 3.38 5.52 15.67
CA ARG A 120 2.29 6.45 15.98
C ARG A 120 1.31 6.43 14.83
N ILE A 121 0.03 6.19 15.11
CA ILE A 121 -1.00 6.11 14.10
C ILE A 121 -2.08 7.13 14.41
N ALA A 122 -2.28 8.08 13.51
CA ALA A 122 -3.30 9.11 13.61
C ALA A 122 -4.41 8.84 12.58
N ILE A 123 -5.63 8.68 13.06
CA ILE A 123 -6.82 8.33 12.26
C ILE A 123 -7.75 9.54 12.21
N HIS A 124 -8.20 9.91 11.02
CA HIS A 124 -8.94 11.14 10.78
C HIS A 124 -10.20 10.92 9.94
N SER A 125 -11.10 11.90 10.07
CA SER A 125 -12.20 12.18 9.15
C SER A 125 -12.06 13.62 8.67
N GLY A 126 -11.64 13.81 7.43
CA GLY A 126 -11.16 15.07 6.88
C GLY A 126 -9.98 15.62 7.68
N GLU A 127 -10.15 16.83 8.21
CA GLU A 127 -9.17 17.48 9.08
C GLU A 127 -9.36 17.16 10.57
N ASN A 128 -10.42 16.42 10.93
CA ASN A 128 -10.69 16.07 12.32
C ASN A 128 -9.92 14.80 12.74
N LEU A 129 -9.11 14.90 13.78
CA LEU A 129 -8.46 13.74 14.40
C LEU A 129 -9.48 12.95 15.22
N LEU A 130 -9.81 11.73 14.78
CA LEU A 130 -10.73 10.83 15.49
C LEU A 130 -10.03 10.14 16.65
N SER A 131 -8.81 9.64 16.42
CA SER A 131 -8.01 8.98 17.45
C SER A 131 -6.54 8.93 17.04
N GLU A 132 -5.68 8.91 18.05
CA GLU A 132 -4.26 8.61 17.89
C GLU A 132 -3.91 7.43 18.80
N ILE A 133 -3.18 6.46 18.26
CA ILE A 133 -2.67 5.30 18.99
C ILE A 133 -1.15 5.24 18.88
N LEU A 134 -0.53 4.86 19.99
CA LEU A 134 0.90 4.60 20.11
C LEU A 134 1.10 3.11 20.31
N ILE A 135 1.95 2.53 19.48
CA ILE A 135 2.29 1.11 19.48
C ILE A 135 3.74 0.98 19.89
N GLY A 136 3.97 0.13 20.87
CA GLY A 136 5.27 -0.04 21.52
C GLY A 136 5.82 -1.45 21.38
N SER A 137 6.48 -1.89 22.45
CA SER A 137 7.25 -3.12 22.45
C SER A 137 6.38 -4.38 22.31
N SER A 138 7.01 -5.48 21.92
CA SER A 138 6.35 -6.78 21.74
C SER A 138 6.64 -7.69 22.93
N PRO A 139 5.64 -8.05 23.76
CA PRO A 139 5.82 -9.00 24.86
C PRO A 139 5.83 -10.47 24.41
N GLY A 140 5.49 -10.76 23.14
CA GLY A 140 5.35 -12.11 22.62
C GLY A 140 5.01 -12.15 21.13
N LEU A 141 4.97 -13.35 20.54
CA LEU A 141 4.64 -13.55 19.13
C LEU A 141 3.26 -12.96 18.83
N LYS A 142 3.18 -12.10 17.79
CA LYS A 142 1.95 -11.37 17.40
C LYS A 142 1.34 -10.53 18.50
N GLN A 143 2.13 -10.10 19.49
CA GLN A 143 1.64 -9.25 20.57
C GLN A 143 2.37 -7.92 20.55
N LEU A 144 1.63 -6.83 20.70
CA LEU A 144 2.18 -5.48 20.83
C LEU A 144 1.52 -4.75 21.99
N HIS A 145 2.32 -3.95 22.70
CA HIS A 145 1.77 -2.95 23.60
C HIS A 145 1.14 -1.82 22.79
N ILE A 146 -0.05 -1.39 23.21
CA ILE A 146 -0.78 -0.29 22.56
C ILE A 146 -1.39 0.64 23.61
N ARG A 147 -1.43 1.94 23.28
CA ARG A 147 -2.04 2.97 24.10
C ARG A 147 -2.75 4.00 23.21
N LYS A 148 -3.97 4.37 23.58
CA LYS A 148 -4.63 5.56 23.01
C LYS A 148 -3.98 6.82 23.56
N ALA A 149 -3.64 7.77 22.69
CA ALA A 149 -3.13 9.07 23.12
C ALA A 149 -4.10 9.74 24.11
N GLY A 150 -3.55 10.38 25.15
CA GLY A 150 -4.33 10.95 26.25
C GLY A 150 -4.81 9.96 27.33
N SER A 151 -4.72 8.65 27.10
CA SER A 151 -4.98 7.63 28.14
C SER A 151 -3.71 7.21 28.87
N ASN A 152 -3.85 6.82 30.14
CA ASN A 152 -2.80 6.17 30.92
C ASN A 152 -2.78 4.65 30.78
N GLN A 153 -3.85 4.07 30.22
CA GLN A 153 -4.01 2.62 30.11
C GLN A 153 -3.19 2.06 28.94
N VAL A 154 -2.38 1.06 29.24
CA VAL A 154 -1.60 0.29 28.27
C VAL A 154 -2.20 -1.09 28.14
N TYR A 155 -2.42 -1.55 26.92
CA TYR A 155 -2.99 -2.86 26.62
C TYR A 155 -2.01 -3.70 25.82
N VAL A 156 -2.27 -5.00 25.73
CA VAL A 156 -1.63 -5.91 24.79
C VAL A 156 -2.68 -6.33 23.77
N VAL A 157 -2.34 -6.25 22.48
CA VAL A 157 -3.21 -6.63 21.38
C VAL A 157 -2.53 -7.62 20.44
N GLU A 158 -3.35 -8.42 19.75
CA GLU A 158 -2.86 -9.32 18.70
C GLU A 158 -2.61 -8.53 17.41
N LEU A 159 -1.35 -8.18 17.15
CA LEU A 159 -0.93 -7.34 16.03
C LEU A 159 0.57 -7.52 15.76
N GLU A 160 1.02 -7.21 14.54
CA GLU A 160 2.43 -7.25 14.15
C GLU A 160 2.87 -5.92 13.52
N LEU A 161 4.10 -5.48 13.77
CA LEU A 161 4.64 -4.25 13.16
C LEU A 161 4.71 -4.32 11.63
N ALA A 162 4.80 -5.54 11.09
CA ALA A 162 4.80 -5.80 9.65
C ALA A 162 3.47 -5.44 8.98
N ASP A 163 2.36 -5.45 9.73
CA ASP A 163 1.05 -4.99 9.26
C ASP A 163 0.95 -3.47 9.19
N ILE A 164 1.90 -2.76 9.82
CA ILE A 164 1.89 -1.31 10.01
C ILE A 164 3.21 -0.70 9.51
N PRO A 165 3.59 -0.92 8.25
CA PRO A 165 4.83 -0.38 7.74
C PRO A 165 4.77 1.16 7.68
N PRO A 166 5.83 1.87 8.08
CA PRO A 166 5.86 3.33 8.10
C PRO A 166 6.33 3.94 6.77
N LYS A 167 6.75 3.11 5.80
CA LYS A 167 7.32 3.58 4.52
C LYS A 167 6.25 3.64 3.45
N THR A 168 6.22 4.72 2.68
CA THR A 168 5.36 4.91 1.49
C THR A 168 5.39 3.70 0.55
N THR A 169 6.58 3.16 0.25
CA THR A 169 6.77 2.06 -0.71
C THR A 169 6.05 0.77 -0.31
N ASP A 170 5.81 0.56 0.98
CA ASP A 170 5.13 -0.64 1.49
C ASP A 170 3.61 -0.57 1.29
N TRP A 171 3.08 0.62 0.96
CA TRP A 171 1.68 0.88 0.68
C TRP A 171 1.40 1.16 -0.79
N LEU A 172 2.42 1.44 -1.61
CA LEU A 172 2.30 1.75 -3.03
C LEU A 172 1.55 0.65 -3.79
N ASP A 173 0.55 1.02 -4.59
CA ASP A 173 -0.05 0.10 -5.56
C ASP A 173 0.99 -0.27 -6.62
N ARG A 174 1.46 -1.51 -6.57
CA ARG A 174 2.51 -2.00 -7.47
C ARG A 174 2.04 -2.04 -8.93
N SER A 175 0.73 -2.08 -9.18
CA SER A 175 0.14 -2.16 -10.51
C SER A 175 -0.21 -0.81 -11.13
N LEU A 176 0.17 0.31 -10.52
CA LEU A 176 -0.24 1.66 -10.96
C LEU A 176 0.15 2.02 -12.41
N LEU A 177 1.12 1.30 -13.00
CA LEU A 177 1.58 1.45 -14.38
C LEU A 177 1.06 0.36 -15.34
N ALA A 178 0.33 -0.64 -14.84
CA ALA A 178 -0.23 -1.70 -15.68
C ALA A 178 -1.10 -1.12 -16.81
N ALA A 179 -0.94 -1.66 -18.02
CA ALA A 179 -1.74 -1.30 -19.18
C ALA A 179 -2.82 -2.35 -19.42
N ASN A 180 -4.07 -1.99 -19.15
CA ASN A 180 -5.23 -2.84 -19.44
C ASN A 180 -5.87 -2.43 -20.77
N ASN A 181 -6.59 -3.34 -21.44
CA ASN A 181 -7.36 -3.04 -22.65
C ASN A 181 -6.54 -2.26 -23.70
N VAL A 182 -5.34 -2.75 -24.01
CA VAL A 182 -4.45 -2.10 -24.98
C VAL A 182 -4.95 -2.35 -26.40
N ASP A 183 -5.04 -1.29 -27.18
CA ASP A 183 -5.50 -1.31 -28.58
C ASP A 183 -4.36 -1.08 -29.58
N ARG A 184 -3.31 -0.37 -29.15
CA ARG A 184 -2.14 -0.07 -29.99
C ARG A 184 -0.88 0.04 -29.15
N ILE A 185 0.21 -0.54 -29.65
CA ILE A 185 1.56 -0.34 -29.10
C ILE A 185 2.47 0.11 -30.23
N GLU A 186 3.23 1.16 -29.99
CA GLU A 186 4.16 1.72 -30.95
C GLU A 186 5.54 1.79 -30.32
N GLY A 187 6.45 0.95 -30.82
CA GLY A 187 7.85 0.89 -30.40
C GLY A 187 8.75 1.77 -31.28
N ALA A 188 10.04 1.46 -31.25
CA ALA A 188 11.05 2.12 -32.08
C ALA A 188 10.75 1.95 -33.58
N ASP A 189 10.68 0.69 -34.04
CA ASP A 189 10.56 0.36 -35.46
C ASP A 189 9.28 -0.40 -35.83
N PHE A 190 8.42 -0.68 -34.83
CA PHE A 190 7.19 -1.43 -35.01
C PHE A 190 5.95 -0.72 -34.50
N VAL A 191 4.81 -1.10 -35.06
CA VAL A 191 3.46 -0.71 -34.66
C VAL A 191 2.60 -1.96 -34.59
N LEU A 192 1.99 -2.18 -33.43
CA LEU A 192 0.97 -3.19 -33.18
C LEU A 192 -0.39 -2.51 -33.08
N VAL A 193 -1.37 -3.00 -33.83
CA VAL A 193 -2.77 -2.53 -33.76
C VAL A 193 -3.69 -3.73 -33.57
N LYS A 194 -4.60 -3.64 -32.60
CA LYS A 194 -5.64 -4.63 -32.37
C LYS A 194 -6.72 -4.50 -33.45
N SER A 195 -7.03 -5.60 -34.13
CA SER A 195 -8.08 -5.69 -35.16
C SER A 195 -8.97 -6.89 -34.84
N GLY A 196 -10.07 -6.66 -34.12
CA GLY A 196 -10.90 -7.73 -33.56
C GLY A 196 -10.16 -8.47 -32.44
N GLU A 197 -10.07 -9.79 -32.54
CA GLU A 197 -9.35 -10.65 -31.58
C GLU A 197 -7.87 -10.88 -31.96
N SER A 198 -7.40 -10.29 -33.05
CA SER A 198 -6.04 -10.49 -33.55
C SER A 198 -5.25 -9.19 -33.56
N TRP A 199 -3.93 -9.32 -33.43
CA TRP A 199 -3.00 -8.20 -33.59
C TRP A 199 -2.53 -8.12 -35.03
N GLN A 200 -2.23 -6.91 -35.49
CA GLN A 200 -1.58 -6.63 -36.77
C GLN A 200 -0.28 -5.89 -36.50
N LEU A 201 0.80 -6.33 -37.15
CA LEU A 201 2.14 -5.77 -37.03
C LEU A 201 2.49 -4.97 -38.29
N SER A 202 3.06 -3.79 -38.13
CA SER A 202 3.52 -2.90 -39.22
C SER A 202 4.82 -2.18 -38.84
N HIS A 203 5.54 -1.69 -39.84
CA HIS A 203 6.82 -0.99 -39.66
C HIS A 203 6.68 0.53 -39.58
N LYS A 204 7.54 1.16 -38.78
CA LYS A 204 7.84 2.59 -38.88
C LYS A 204 8.97 2.82 -39.88
N SER A 205 8.68 2.80 -41.19
CA SER A 205 9.69 3.18 -42.19
C SER A 205 9.54 4.64 -42.60
N PRO A 206 10.59 5.48 -42.50
CA PRO A 206 10.59 6.77 -43.16
C PRO A 206 10.88 6.52 -44.65
N SER A 207 9.82 6.53 -45.45
CA SER A 207 9.80 6.59 -46.93
C SER A 207 9.28 5.32 -47.64
N VAL A 208 8.09 5.49 -48.22
CA VAL A 208 7.71 5.04 -49.57
C VAL A 208 8.08 3.59 -49.93
N LEU A 209 7.73 2.60 -49.12
CA LEU A 209 7.39 1.27 -49.62
C LEU A 209 6.20 0.73 -48.82
N LYS A 210 5.20 0.28 -49.57
CA LYS A 210 3.82 -0.03 -49.19
C LYS A 210 3.67 -0.74 -47.84
N ASN A 211 2.62 -0.35 -47.12
CA ASN A 211 1.94 -1.12 -46.09
C ASN A 211 1.71 -2.57 -46.57
N GLN A 212 2.62 -3.47 -46.25
CA GLN A 212 2.34 -4.90 -46.23
C GLN A 212 2.19 -5.28 -44.77
N ALA A 213 0.96 -5.60 -44.38
CA ALA A 213 0.68 -6.21 -43.10
C ALA A 213 1.30 -7.62 -43.14
N ASN A 214 2.44 -7.82 -42.46
CA ASN A 214 3.02 -9.15 -42.36
C ASN A 214 2.10 -10.02 -41.49
N PRO A 215 1.85 -11.28 -41.86
CA PRO A 215 1.07 -12.17 -41.03
C PRO A 215 1.75 -12.36 -39.67
N VAL A 216 0.98 -12.11 -38.61
CA VAL A 216 1.40 -12.10 -37.20
C VAL A 216 1.90 -13.46 -36.69
N THR A 217 1.81 -14.50 -37.49
CA THR A 217 2.06 -15.90 -37.10
C THR A 217 3.48 -16.18 -36.60
N LYS A 218 4.52 -15.47 -37.06
CA LYS A 218 5.92 -15.67 -36.58
C LYS A 218 6.22 -14.95 -35.25
N ASN A 219 5.51 -13.85 -34.96
CA ASN A 219 5.77 -12.98 -33.80
C ASN A 219 4.66 -13.04 -32.73
N GLN A 220 3.74 -13.99 -32.86
CA GLN A 220 2.55 -14.04 -32.01
C GLN A 220 2.93 -14.20 -30.53
N GLN A 221 3.89 -15.07 -30.23
CA GLN A 221 4.33 -15.31 -28.86
C GLN A 221 4.97 -14.07 -28.23
N GLU A 222 5.80 -13.35 -28.98
CA GLU A 222 6.49 -12.14 -28.54
C GLU A 222 5.51 -11.00 -28.30
N ILE A 223 4.49 -10.88 -29.16
CA ILE A 223 3.40 -9.91 -28.99
C ILE A 223 2.59 -10.23 -27.73
N GLU A 224 2.22 -11.50 -27.54
CA GLU A 224 1.50 -11.96 -26.35
C GLU A 224 2.32 -11.74 -25.07
N ASN A 225 3.63 -12.02 -25.09
CA ASN A 225 4.54 -11.76 -23.98
C ASN A 225 4.62 -10.27 -23.65
N LEU A 226 4.81 -9.41 -24.65
CA LEU A 226 4.85 -7.96 -24.45
C LEU A 226 3.55 -7.43 -23.83
N LEU A 227 2.40 -7.88 -24.34
CA LEU A 227 1.09 -7.49 -23.82
C LEU A 227 0.88 -7.99 -22.38
N SER A 228 1.27 -9.24 -22.11
CA SER A 228 1.21 -9.82 -20.77
C SER A 228 2.07 -9.03 -19.79
N ASN A 229 3.28 -8.62 -20.20
CA ASN A 229 4.20 -7.89 -19.34
C ASN A 229 3.76 -6.45 -19.08
N LEU A 230 3.18 -5.78 -20.08
CA LEU A 230 2.57 -4.47 -19.87
C LEU A 230 1.34 -4.54 -18.97
N LYS A 231 0.52 -5.60 -19.11
CA LYS A 231 -0.66 -5.83 -18.26
C LYS A 231 -0.29 -6.17 -16.82
N ASN A 232 0.78 -6.94 -16.63
CA ASN A 232 1.22 -7.41 -15.32
C ASN A 232 2.39 -6.58 -14.75
N LEU A 233 2.66 -5.41 -15.33
CA LEU A 233 3.78 -4.56 -14.93
C LEU A 233 3.67 -4.18 -13.45
N ARG A 234 4.70 -4.53 -12.67
CA ARG A 234 4.77 -4.23 -11.24
C ARG A 234 5.96 -3.36 -10.90
N VAL A 235 5.68 -2.20 -10.30
CA VAL A 235 6.72 -1.37 -9.68
C VAL A 235 7.10 -1.93 -8.31
N THR A 236 8.37 -1.77 -7.94
CA THR A 236 8.92 -2.24 -6.67
C THR A 236 9.21 -1.10 -5.69
N GLY A 237 9.29 0.14 -6.18
CA GLY A 237 9.68 1.28 -5.35
C GLY A 237 9.55 2.62 -6.05
N LEU A 238 9.70 3.66 -5.24
CA LEU A 238 9.63 5.07 -5.64
C LEU A 238 11.04 5.67 -5.63
N VAL A 239 11.43 6.33 -6.73
CA VAL A 239 12.71 7.04 -6.81
C VAL A 239 12.49 8.52 -6.53
N LYS A 240 13.05 9.00 -5.40
CA LYS A 240 13.00 10.43 -5.03
C LYS A 240 14.13 11.21 -5.70
N ASP A 241 15.35 10.69 -5.62
CA ASP A 241 16.53 11.28 -6.23
C ASP A 241 16.76 10.63 -7.60
N LYS A 242 16.29 11.30 -8.66
CA LYS A 242 16.40 10.77 -10.03
C LYS A 242 17.87 10.69 -10.43
N PRO A 243 18.38 9.50 -10.81
CA PRO A 243 19.72 9.39 -11.34
C PRO A 243 19.81 10.08 -12.71
N ASP A 244 21.02 10.38 -13.16
CA ASP A 244 21.22 10.80 -14.54
C ASP A 244 20.96 9.60 -15.47
N LEU A 245 19.85 9.65 -16.20
CA LEU A 245 19.41 8.60 -17.13
C LEU A 245 19.96 8.81 -18.55
N ALA A 246 20.85 9.77 -18.77
CA ALA A 246 21.41 10.07 -20.08
C ALA A 246 22.33 8.97 -20.63
N GLU A 247 23.00 8.20 -19.76
CA GLU A 247 24.01 7.20 -20.15
C GLU A 247 23.45 5.76 -20.34
N GLY A 248 22.13 5.58 -20.29
CA GLY A 248 21.49 4.25 -20.34
C GLY A 248 20.80 3.91 -21.67
N HIS A 249 20.66 2.61 -21.94
CA HIS A 249 19.74 2.14 -22.99
C HIS A 249 18.29 2.34 -22.51
N ALA A 250 17.45 2.90 -23.39
CA ALA A 250 16.06 3.17 -23.08
C ALA A 250 15.13 2.49 -24.08
N VAL A 251 14.20 1.67 -23.59
CA VAL A 251 13.11 1.11 -24.38
C VAL A 251 11.91 2.05 -24.25
N LYS A 252 11.37 2.53 -25.37
CA LYS A 252 10.23 3.45 -25.41
C LYS A 252 9.05 2.78 -26.10
N LEU A 253 7.90 2.76 -25.42
CA LEU A 253 6.66 2.22 -25.94
C LEU A 253 5.53 3.26 -25.80
N ASP A 254 4.93 3.64 -26.91
CA ASP A 254 3.70 4.43 -26.96
C ASP A 254 2.51 3.48 -26.96
N VAL A 255 1.78 3.43 -25.84
CA VAL A 255 0.67 2.51 -25.61
C VAL A 255 -0.64 3.30 -25.64
N THR A 256 -1.61 2.83 -26.42
CA THR A 256 -2.96 3.38 -26.50
C THR A 256 -3.96 2.37 -25.93
N SER A 257 -4.85 2.84 -25.06
CA SER A 257 -5.95 2.06 -24.48
C SER A 257 -7.21 2.92 -24.42
N GLY A 258 -8.17 2.63 -25.29
CA GLY A 258 -9.33 3.49 -25.53
C GLY A 258 -8.88 4.92 -25.87
N ASP A 259 -9.37 5.89 -25.10
CA ASP A 259 -9.03 7.31 -25.28
C ASP A 259 -7.68 7.70 -24.64
N ASN A 260 -7.06 6.80 -23.88
CA ASN A 260 -5.81 7.08 -23.18
C ASN A 260 -4.60 6.74 -24.05
N LYS A 261 -3.61 7.64 -24.04
CA LYS A 261 -2.31 7.41 -24.69
C LYS A 261 -1.18 7.73 -23.72
N TRP A 262 -0.33 6.74 -23.48
CA TRP A 262 0.79 6.84 -22.56
C TRP A 262 2.10 6.43 -23.23
N ARG A 263 3.16 7.17 -22.94
CA ARG A 263 4.53 6.80 -23.28
C ARG A 263 5.19 6.19 -22.05
N TYR A 264 5.55 4.92 -22.19
CA TYR A 264 6.39 4.21 -21.24
C TYR A 264 7.84 4.37 -21.66
N THR A 265 8.70 4.68 -20.70
CA THR A 265 10.15 4.68 -20.89
C THR A 265 10.78 3.79 -19.84
N PHE A 266 11.42 2.71 -20.29
CA PHE A 266 12.14 1.77 -19.45
C PHE A 266 13.64 2.04 -19.59
N HIS A 267 14.34 2.16 -18.48
CA HIS A 267 15.77 2.46 -18.44
C HIS A 267 16.51 1.42 -17.61
N GLU A 268 17.71 1.07 -18.06
CA GLU A 268 18.73 0.44 -17.23
C GLU A 268 19.82 1.48 -16.93
N ASN A 269 20.20 1.62 -15.66
CA ASN A 269 21.30 2.46 -15.23
C ASN A 269 22.01 1.84 -14.02
N ASN A 270 23.32 1.59 -14.13
CA ASN A 270 24.15 0.98 -13.07
C ASN A 270 23.58 -0.32 -12.49
N GLY A 271 22.98 -1.16 -13.34
CA GLY A 271 22.34 -2.43 -12.94
C GLY A 271 20.98 -2.29 -12.24
N GLN A 272 20.48 -1.07 -12.06
CA GLN A 272 19.12 -0.79 -11.61
C GLN A 272 18.20 -0.52 -12.80
N HIS A 273 16.93 -0.88 -12.62
CA HIS A 273 15.93 -0.81 -13.67
C HIS A 273 14.82 0.14 -13.26
N PHE A 274 14.48 1.05 -14.17
CA PHE A 274 13.53 2.11 -13.93
C PHE A 274 12.45 2.15 -15.00
N VAL A 275 11.26 2.58 -14.61
CA VAL A 275 10.16 2.82 -15.52
C VAL A 275 9.49 4.16 -15.19
N GLN A 276 9.19 4.92 -16.24
CA GLN A 276 8.40 6.14 -16.17
C GLN A 276 7.27 6.10 -17.20
N ARG A 277 6.13 6.69 -16.83
CA ARG A 277 5.02 6.98 -17.75
C ARG A 277 4.81 8.48 -17.84
N ASN A 278 4.63 9.01 -19.04
CA ASN A 278 4.64 10.45 -19.31
C ASN A 278 3.51 11.26 -18.65
N ASP A 279 2.45 10.62 -18.14
CA ASP A 279 1.39 11.27 -17.37
C ASP A 279 1.81 11.59 -15.94
N ARG A 280 3.01 11.15 -15.52
CA ARG A 280 3.52 11.30 -14.15
C ARG A 280 4.98 11.75 -14.17
N ASP A 281 5.33 12.64 -13.25
CA ASP A 281 6.74 13.04 -13.05
C ASP A 281 7.52 12.03 -12.20
N THR A 282 6.88 10.94 -11.77
CA THR A 282 7.47 9.94 -10.90
C THR A 282 8.26 8.89 -11.67
N LEU A 283 9.48 8.59 -11.19
CA LEU A 283 10.29 7.47 -11.64
C LEU A 283 10.15 6.31 -10.64
N PHE A 284 9.94 5.10 -11.16
CA PHE A 284 9.75 3.90 -10.35
C PHE A 284 10.87 2.91 -10.58
N THR A 285 11.27 2.18 -9.54
CA THR A 285 12.07 0.96 -9.72
C THR A 285 11.15 -0.20 -10.07
N PHE A 286 11.66 -1.18 -10.82
CA PHE A 286 10.96 -2.43 -11.10
C PHE A 286 11.95 -3.59 -11.24
N ALA A 287 11.46 -4.81 -11.44
CA ALA A 287 12.30 -5.99 -11.47
C ALA A 287 13.16 -6.05 -12.75
N LYS A 288 14.40 -6.54 -12.61
CA LYS A 288 15.29 -6.80 -13.74
C LYS A 288 14.66 -7.75 -14.76
N SER A 289 14.00 -8.82 -14.27
CA SER A 289 13.29 -9.79 -15.13
C SER A 289 12.26 -9.09 -16.03
N ASP A 290 11.45 -8.21 -15.46
CA ASP A 290 10.40 -7.51 -16.19
C ASP A 290 10.99 -6.59 -17.26
N TYR A 291 12.13 -5.94 -16.97
CA TYR A 291 12.87 -5.15 -17.96
C TYR A 291 13.37 -6.03 -19.11
N GLU A 292 14.08 -7.11 -18.78
CA GLU A 292 14.68 -8.01 -19.77
C GLU A 292 13.62 -8.61 -20.69
N GLU A 293 12.48 -9.05 -20.15
CA GLU A 293 11.41 -9.61 -20.96
C GLU A 293 10.73 -8.57 -21.88
N ILE A 294 10.53 -7.33 -21.41
CA ILE A 294 9.98 -6.23 -22.23
C ILE A 294 10.98 -5.84 -23.33
N ALA A 295 12.26 -5.71 -22.99
CA ALA A 295 13.31 -5.37 -23.94
C ALA A 295 13.48 -6.46 -25.00
N GLN A 296 13.55 -7.72 -24.58
CA GLN A 296 13.67 -8.88 -25.46
C GLN A 296 12.46 -9.00 -26.38
N SER A 297 11.23 -8.91 -25.86
CA SER A 297 10.02 -9.01 -26.69
C SER A 297 9.97 -7.87 -27.72
N SER A 298 10.34 -6.66 -27.32
CA SER A 298 10.40 -5.50 -28.23
C SER A 298 11.45 -5.68 -29.33
N GLN A 299 12.61 -6.26 -29.00
CA GLN A 299 13.69 -6.52 -29.96
C GLN A 299 13.36 -7.67 -30.91
N LEU A 300 12.81 -8.78 -30.42
CA LEU A 300 12.45 -9.93 -31.24
C LEU A 300 11.35 -9.61 -32.25
N ILE A 301 10.39 -8.75 -31.86
CA ILE A 301 9.39 -8.22 -32.80
C ILE A 301 10.04 -7.50 -33.98
N VAL A 302 11.20 -6.85 -33.78
CA VAL A 302 11.97 -6.19 -34.85
C VAL A 302 12.87 -7.18 -35.61
N ALA A 303 13.60 -8.06 -34.91
CA ALA A 303 14.58 -8.96 -35.51
C ALA A 303 13.95 -10.02 -36.44
N SER A 304 12.80 -10.59 -36.06
CA SER A 304 12.05 -11.53 -36.90
C SER A 304 11.59 -10.92 -38.23
N GLN A 305 11.64 -9.59 -38.36
CA GLN A 305 11.30 -8.85 -39.58
C GLN A 305 12.50 -8.67 -40.53
N GLU A 306 13.74 -8.77 -40.04
CA GLU A 306 14.95 -8.65 -40.88
C GLU A 306 15.24 -9.93 -41.66
N GLU A 307 15.01 -11.10 -41.06
CA GLU A 307 15.18 -12.41 -41.72
C GLU A 307 14.24 -12.59 -42.92
N GLN A 308 12.99 -12.10 -42.84
CA GLN A 308 12.02 -12.19 -43.93
C GLN A 308 12.39 -11.32 -45.14
N LYS A 309 13.03 -10.17 -44.91
CA LYS A 309 13.47 -9.27 -45.99
C LYS A 309 14.61 -9.85 -46.82
N VAL A 310 15.37 -10.79 -46.26
CA VAL A 310 16.43 -11.51 -46.96
C VAL A 310 15.85 -12.63 -47.80
N GLU A 311 14.88 -13.38 -47.27
CA GLU A 311 14.22 -14.49 -47.96
C GLU A 311 13.37 -14.03 -49.18
N ASP A 312 12.60 -12.94 -49.04
CA ASP A 312 11.82 -12.34 -50.15
C ASP A 312 12.68 -11.69 -51.26
N LYS A 313 13.99 -11.52 -51.04
CA LYS A 313 14.92 -10.98 -52.04
C LYS A 313 15.69 -12.05 -52.81
N GLU A 314 15.62 -13.30 -52.37
CA GLU A 314 16.30 -14.43 -53.00
C GLU A 314 15.38 -15.29 -53.90
N GLU A 315 14.07 -15.01 -53.93
CA GLU A 315 13.10 -15.50 -54.94
C GLU A 315 12.94 -14.52 -56.13
#